data_AF-A0A6J8AKU4-F1
#
_entry.id   AF-A0A6J8AKU4-F1
#
_cell.length_a   1.000
_cell.length_b   1.000
_cell.length_c   1.000
_cell.angle_alpha   90.00
_cell.angle_beta   90.00
_cell.angle_gamma   90.00
#
_symmetry.space_group_name_H-M   'P 1'
#
loop_
_entity.id
_entity.type
_entity.pdbx_description
1 polymer ?
#
loop_
_entity_poly.entity_id
_entity_poly.type
_entity_poly.pdbx_seq_one_letter_code
_entity_poly.pdbx_strand_id
1 'polypeptide(L)'
;MKWTCCYLIVQKFTFYTYTLQSTRAKFSRNTIQPYCKLCKESDETIEHFLLDCISLSDARQRYMEKLFKILREIEGGGTIDVINDGLLLEFILDCSALDLLSNQPIEKLLDIERETQDLCYHLHMKRTKLLCKTIGQQYIKVHNTSCQKNNFTG
;
A
#
# COMPACT_ATOMS: atom_id res chain seq x y z
N MET A 1 21.86 21.33 -34.59
CA MET A 1 20.43 21.57 -34.32
C MET A 1 20.23 21.49 -32.82
N LYS A 2 19.84 22.61 -32.20
CA LYS A 2 19.60 22.72 -30.76
C LYS A 2 18.10 22.48 -30.53
N TRP A 3 17.75 21.47 -29.75
CA TRP A 3 16.39 21.33 -29.23
C TRP A 3 16.30 22.08 -27.91
N THR A 4 15.63 23.22 -27.96
CA THR A 4 15.30 24.07 -26.83
C THR A 4 14.22 23.44 -25.98
N CYS A 5 14.51 23.40 -24.68
CA CYS A 5 13.59 23.24 -23.56
C CYS A 5 12.37 24.18 -23.70
N CYS A 6 11.16 23.62 -23.68
CA CYS A 6 9.91 24.34 -23.42
C CYS A 6 9.14 23.62 -22.30
N TYR A 7 9.43 24.07 -21.08
CA TYR A 7 8.48 24.44 -20.03
C TYR A 7 7.12 23.72 -19.92
N LEU A 8 6.96 23.08 -18.75
CA LEU A 8 5.88 23.32 -17.80
C LEU A 8 4.44 23.19 -18.34
N ILE A 9 3.90 21.98 -18.20
CA ILE A 9 2.64 21.87 -17.47
C ILE A 9 3.00 21.43 -16.06
N VAL A 10 2.84 22.36 -15.12
CA VAL A 10 2.72 22.07 -13.70
C VAL A 10 1.43 21.27 -13.52
N GLN A 11 1.47 19.98 -13.84
CA GLN A 11 0.69 19.03 -13.08
C GLN A 11 1.63 18.53 -12.01
N LYS A 12 1.55 19.16 -10.83
CA LYS A 12 1.71 18.44 -9.58
C LYS A 12 0.72 17.27 -9.64
N PHE A 13 1.08 16.19 -10.32
CA PHE A 13 0.50 14.89 -10.05
C PHE A 13 0.94 14.60 -8.63
N THR A 14 0.05 14.87 -7.70
CA THR A 14 0.08 14.31 -6.36
C THR A 14 0.10 12.79 -6.51
N PHE A 15 1.29 12.22 -6.72
CA PHE A 15 1.60 10.81 -6.41
C PHE A 15 1.64 10.64 -4.87
N TYR A 16 0.57 11.12 -4.23
CA TYR A 16 0.28 11.15 -2.80
C TYR A 16 -1.07 10.45 -2.53
N THR A 17 -1.53 9.59 -3.42
CA THR A 17 -2.86 8.96 -3.33
C THR A 17 -2.95 7.92 -2.21
N TYR A 18 -1.85 7.55 -1.56
CA TYR A 18 -1.86 6.69 -0.39
C TYR A 18 -1.23 7.34 0.84
N THR A 19 -2.00 8.20 1.51
CA THR A 19 -1.58 8.80 2.78
C THR A 19 -1.86 7.82 3.93
N LEU A 20 -0.89 6.99 4.30
CA LEU A 20 -0.99 6.20 5.53
C LEU A 20 -1.12 7.14 6.75
N GLN A 21 -1.99 6.77 7.69
CA GLN A 21 -2.30 7.60 8.88
C GLN A 21 -1.05 7.98 9.69
N SER A 22 0.06 7.23 9.59
CA SER A 22 1.34 7.55 10.21
C SER A 22 1.89 8.92 9.80
N THR A 23 1.64 9.38 8.56
CA THR A 23 2.07 10.73 8.12
C THR A 23 1.28 11.87 8.74
N ARG A 24 0.05 11.63 9.23
CA ARG A 24 -0.73 12.64 9.98
C ARG A 24 -0.24 12.85 11.42
N ALA A 25 0.56 11.92 11.97
CA ALA A 25 1.03 11.97 13.36
C ALA A 25 2.03 13.10 13.63
N LYS A 26 2.72 13.65 12.61
CA LYS A 26 3.62 14.80 12.75
C LYS A 26 2.95 16.05 13.38
N PHE A 27 1.62 16.12 13.37
CA PHE A 27 0.87 17.25 13.94
C PHE A 27 0.34 16.99 15.37
N SER A 28 0.33 15.76 15.87
CA SER A 28 -0.12 15.46 17.24
C SER A 28 1.09 15.15 18.13
N ARG A 29 1.26 15.87 19.24
CA ARG A 29 2.33 15.64 20.23
C ARG A 29 2.23 14.28 20.95
N ASN A 30 1.24 13.45 20.62
CA ASN A 30 1.09 12.11 21.17
C ASN A 30 1.88 11.13 20.31
N THR A 31 2.80 10.39 20.93
CA THR A 31 3.46 9.21 20.37
C THR A 31 2.42 8.13 20.10
N ILE A 32 1.76 8.20 18.95
CA ILE A 32 1.02 7.07 18.39
C ILE A 32 2.07 6.02 18.08
N GLN A 33 1.91 4.82 18.63
CA GLN A 33 2.83 3.73 18.33
C GLN A 33 2.89 3.52 16.81
N PRO A 34 4.09 3.48 16.21
CA PRO A 34 4.25 3.39 14.76
C PRO A 34 3.81 2.03 14.21
N TYR A 35 3.52 1.03 15.05
CA TYR A 35 3.20 -0.33 14.64
C TYR A 35 1.94 -0.45 13.79
N CYS A 36 1.99 -1.37 12.83
CA CYS A 36 0.85 -1.80 12.04
C CYS A 36 -0.27 -2.32 12.93
N LYS A 37 -1.44 -1.70 12.84
CA LYS A 37 -2.62 -2.08 13.63
C LYS A 37 -3.20 -3.45 13.26
N LEU A 38 -2.80 -4.01 12.12
CA LEU A 38 -3.22 -5.34 11.68
C LEU A 38 -2.33 -6.44 12.26
N CYS A 39 -1.04 -6.45 11.90
CA CYS A 39 -0.12 -7.52 12.32
C CYS A 39 0.59 -7.25 13.65
N LYS A 40 0.82 -5.98 14.00
CA LYS A 40 1.59 -5.54 15.18
C LYS A 40 3.05 -6.02 15.23
N GLU A 41 3.59 -6.48 14.10
CA GLU A 41 4.95 -7.04 14.02
C GLU A 41 5.99 -5.99 13.62
N SER A 42 5.60 -4.95 12.89
CA SER A 42 6.50 -3.89 12.41
C SER A 42 5.78 -2.55 12.27
N ASP A 43 6.54 -1.50 11.98
CA ASP A 43 6.01 -0.16 11.73
C ASP A 43 5.11 -0.11 10.49
N GLU A 44 4.05 0.70 10.55
CA GLU A 44 3.10 0.92 9.47
C GLU A 44 3.67 1.92 8.44
N THR A 45 4.63 1.43 7.67
CA THR A 45 5.19 2.09 6.49
C THR A 45 4.43 1.72 5.22
N ILE A 46 4.65 2.46 4.13
CA ILE A 46 4.07 2.15 2.81
C ILE A 46 4.59 0.79 2.33
N GLU A 47 5.90 0.57 2.45
CA GLU A 47 6.57 -0.69 2.16
C GLU A 47 5.93 -1.84 2.93
N HIS A 48 5.79 -1.72 4.25
CA HIS A 48 5.13 -2.73 5.05
C HIS A 48 3.70 -3.02 4.56
N PHE A 49 2.93 -1.98 4.28
CA PHE A 49 1.56 -2.14 3.82
C PHE A 49 1.49 -2.86 2.45
N LEU A 50 2.32 -2.45 1.49
CA LEU A 50 2.29 -2.94 0.11
C LEU A 50 3.06 -4.24 -0.12
N LEU A 51 4.09 -4.54 0.68
CA LEU A 51 4.96 -5.71 0.49
C LEU A 51 4.94 -6.72 1.66
N ASP A 52 4.90 -6.27 2.93
CA ASP A 52 5.28 -7.18 4.04
C ASP A 52 4.16 -7.61 4.99
N CYS A 53 3.10 -6.82 5.16
CA CYS A 53 2.05 -7.08 6.15
C CYS A 53 1.42 -8.49 6.05
N ILE A 54 1.72 -9.37 7.00
CA ILE A 54 1.25 -10.76 7.02
C ILE A 54 -0.28 -10.86 6.94
N SER A 55 -1.00 -9.94 7.58
CA SER A 55 -2.48 -9.91 7.58
C SER A 55 -3.10 -9.59 6.22
N LEU A 56 -2.29 -9.14 5.26
CA LEU A 56 -2.70 -8.81 3.90
C LEU A 56 -2.09 -9.77 2.86
N SER A 57 -1.29 -10.75 3.28
CA SER A 57 -0.53 -11.66 2.40
C SER A 57 -1.41 -12.37 1.36
N ASP A 58 -2.53 -12.97 1.77
CA ASP A 58 -3.43 -13.68 0.84
C ASP A 58 -3.95 -12.76 -0.27
N ALA A 59 -4.30 -11.52 0.09
CA ALA A 59 -4.79 -10.54 -0.88
C ALA A 59 -3.64 -10.11 -1.80
N ARG A 60 -2.47 -9.82 -1.23
CA ARG A 60 -1.27 -9.39 -1.96
C ARG A 60 -0.83 -10.44 -2.97
N GLN A 61 -0.71 -11.70 -2.56
CA GLN A 61 -0.19 -12.78 -3.39
C GLN A 61 -0.96 -12.91 -4.71
N ARG A 62 -2.29 -12.85 -4.66
CA ARG A 62 -3.14 -12.95 -5.85
C ARG A 62 -2.83 -11.88 -6.91
N TYR A 63 -2.59 -10.63 -6.49
CA TYR A 63 -2.27 -9.55 -7.42
C TYR A 63 -0.80 -9.57 -7.82
N MET A 64 0.10 -9.94 -6.91
CA MET A 64 1.52 -10.11 -7.24
C MET A 64 1.73 -11.19 -8.29
N GLU A 65 1.00 -12.30 -8.24
CA GLU A 65 1.07 -13.35 -9.27
C GLU A 65 0.69 -12.83 -10.66
N LYS A 66 -0.36 -12.00 -10.76
CA LYS A 66 -0.75 -11.35 -12.01
C LYS A 66 0.30 -10.34 -12.48
N LEU A 67 0.78 -9.50 -11.56
CA LEU A 67 1.78 -8.48 -11.86
C LEU A 67 3.06 -9.14 -12.38
N PHE A 68 3.52 -10.20 -11.73
CA PHE A 68 4.67 -11.00 -12.17
C PHE A 68 4.42 -11.74 -13.48
N LYS A 69 3.17 -12.05 -13.84
CA LYS A 69 2.87 -12.60 -15.16
C LYS A 69 3.04 -11.53 -16.24
N ILE A 70 2.47 -10.34 -16.03
CA ILE A 70 2.61 -9.21 -16.96
C ILE A 70 4.08 -8.82 -17.11
N LEU A 71 4.81 -8.72 -16.00
CA LEU A 71 6.24 -8.41 -15.98
C LEU A 71 7.12 -9.46 -16.67
N ARG A 72 6.69 -10.73 -16.73
CA ARG A 72 7.41 -11.80 -17.46
C ARG A 72 7.16 -11.77 -18.96
N GLU A 73 6.02 -11.21 -19.38
CA GLU A 73 5.68 -11.03 -20.80
C GLU A 73 6.38 -9.82 -21.42
N ILE A 74 6.99 -8.96 -20.59
CA ILE A 74 7.77 -7.81 -21.03
C ILE A 74 9.14 -8.30 -21.52
N GLU A 75 9.44 -8.06 -22.79
CA GLU A 75 10.73 -8.42 -23.40
C GLU A 75 11.88 -7.68 -22.70
N GLY A 76 12.94 -8.42 -22.32
CA GLY A 76 14.16 -7.83 -21.71
C GLY A 76 14.50 -8.31 -20.29
N GLY A 77 13.75 -9.23 -19.69
CA GLY A 77 14.14 -9.85 -18.41
C GLY A 77 13.88 -9.02 -17.15
N GLY A 78 13.15 -7.89 -17.27
CA GLY A 78 12.91 -6.94 -16.17
C GLY A 78 12.24 -7.53 -14.93
N THR A 79 11.69 -8.74 -14.97
CA THR A 79 11.12 -9.40 -13.80
C THR A 79 12.17 -9.75 -12.74
N ILE A 80 13.41 -10.06 -13.14
CA ILE A 80 14.47 -10.49 -12.21
C ILE A 80 15.07 -9.27 -11.50
N ASP A 81 15.31 -8.19 -12.23
CA ASP A 81 15.93 -6.98 -11.69
C ASP A 81 14.98 -6.23 -10.73
N VAL A 82 13.68 -6.18 -11.06
CA VAL A 82 12.68 -5.50 -10.21
C VAL A 82 12.54 -6.14 -8.82
N ILE A 83 12.68 -7.47 -8.73
CA ILE A 83 12.54 -8.22 -7.47
C ILE A 83 13.80 -8.11 -6.61
N ASN A 84 14.99 -8.13 -7.24
CA ASN A 84 16.25 -8.20 -6.51
C ASN A 84 16.70 -6.83 -5.94
N ASP A 85 16.32 -5.72 -6.58
CA ASP A 85 16.84 -4.39 -6.22
C ASP A 85 15.90 -3.55 -5.33
N GLY A 86 14.80 -4.13 -4.83
CA GLY A 86 13.81 -3.37 -4.05
C GLY A 86 12.96 -2.39 -4.88
N LEU A 87 13.14 -2.40 -6.21
CA LEU A 87 12.41 -1.55 -7.16
C LEU A 87 10.92 -1.90 -7.25
N LEU A 88 10.50 -3.06 -6.72
CA LEU A 88 9.10 -3.47 -6.70
C LEU A 88 8.19 -2.42 -6.03
N LEU A 89 8.65 -1.79 -4.95
CA LEU A 89 7.87 -0.74 -4.29
C LEU A 89 7.68 0.47 -5.21
N GLU A 90 8.77 0.93 -5.82
CA GLU A 90 8.76 2.05 -6.75
C GLU A 90 7.88 1.73 -7.96
N PHE A 91 7.99 0.53 -8.51
CA PHE A 91 7.17 0.06 -9.63
C PHE A 91 5.66 0.06 -9.31
N ILE A 92 5.28 -0.33 -8.09
CA ILE A 92 3.89 -0.31 -7.66
C ILE A 92 3.37 1.12 -7.49
N LEU A 93 4.21 2.04 -7.01
CA LEU A 93 3.84 3.43 -6.72
C LEU A 93 3.89 4.32 -7.96
N ASP A 94 4.83 4.07 -8.86
CA ASP A 94 5.12 4.86 -10.06
C ASP A 94 5.71 3.97 -11.16
N CYS A 95 4.84 3.44 -12.01
CA CYS A 95 5.22 2.67 -13.18
C CYS A 95 5.82 3.52 -14.30
N SER A 96 5.76 4.86 -14.22
CA SER A 96 6.30 5.77 -15.23
C SER A 96 7.76 6.15 -14.99
N ALA A 97 8.23 6.01 -13.75
CA ALA A 97 9.58 6.39 -13.33
C ALA A 97 10.67 5.39 -13.73
N LEU A 98 10.31 4.20 -14.20
CA LEU A 98 11.28 3.14 -14.45
C LEU A 98 11.73 3.14 -15.91
N ASP A 99 13.00 3.52 -16.11
CA ASP A 99 13.68 3.45 -17.40
C ASP A 99 13.58 2.06 -18.05
N LEU A 100 13.43 1.01 -17.23
CA LEU A 100 13.19 -0.38 -17.64
C LEU A 100 11.96 -0.56 -18.55
N LEU A 101 11.01 0.36 -18.48
CA LEU A 101 9.74 0.30 -19.21
C LEU A 101 9.69 1.25 -20.42
N SER A 102 10.71 2.07 -20.63
CA SER A 102 10.74 3.14 -21.65
C SER A 102 10.57 2.63 -23.09
N ASN A 103 10.94 1.38 -23.36
CA ASN A 103 10.86 0.75 -24.68
C ASN A 103 9.63 -0.16 -24.86
N GLN A 104 8.72 -0.22 -23.88
CA GLN A 104 7.58 -1.11 -23.92
C GLN A 104 6.36 -0.49 -24.62
N PRO A 105 5.50 -1.31 -25.24
CA PRO A 105 4.22 -0.83 -25.78
C PRO A 105 3.38 -0.16 -24.70
N ILE A 106 2.71 0.94 -25.04
CA ILE A 106 1.88 1.72 -24.11
C ILE A 106 0.78 0.87 -23.46
N GLU A 107 0.25 -0.12 -24.19
CA GLU A 107 -0.78 -1.03 -23.70
C GLU A 107 -0.29 -1.86 -22.51
N LYS A 108 0.97 -2.32 -22.54
CA LYS A 108 1.57 -3.07 -21.44
C LYS A 108 1.78 -2.19 -20.21
N LEU A 109 2.16 -0.93 -20.40
CA LEU A 109 2.29 0.04 -19.30
C LEU A 109 0.94 0.31 -18.63
N LEU A 110 -0.12 0.45 -19.42
CA LEU A 110 -1.48 0.64 -18.91
C LEU A 110 -1.99 -0.61 -18.17
N ASP A 111 -1.64 -1.81 -18.63
CA ASP A 111 -1.99 -3.05 -17.93
C ASP A 111 -1.28 -3.16 -16.57
N ILE A 112 0.01 -2.77 -16.51
CA ILE A 112 0.76 -2.68 -15.27
C ILE A 112 0.09 -1.67 -14.31
N GLU A 113 -0.13 -0.44 -14.77
CA GLU A 113 -0.73 0.62 -13.97
C GLU A 113 -2.09 0.19 -13.41
N ARG A 114 -2.91 -0.46 -14.24
CA ARG A 114 -4.20 -0.98 -13.81
C ARG A 114 -4.05 -2.01 -12.69
N GLU A 115 -3.14 -2.97 -12.85
CA GLU A 115 -2.96 -4.02 -11.83
C GLU A 115 -2.32 -3.48 -10.54
N THR A 116 -1.43 -2.49 -10.60
CA THR A 116 -0.87 -1.85 -9.39
C THR A 116 -1.91 -1.00 -8.65
N GLN A 117 -2.77 -0.28 -9.38
CA GLN A 117 -3.92 0.44 -8.82
C GLN A 117 -4.91 -0.54 -8.17
N ASP A 118 -5.24 -1.64 -8.84
CA ASP A 118 -6.12 -2.68 -8.31
C ASP A 118 -5.56 -3.32 -7.05
N LEU A 119 -4.26 -3.64 -7.03
CA LEU A 119 -3.54 -4.13 -5.85
C LEU A 119 -3.73 -3.15 -4.68
N CYS A 120 -3.41 -1.87 -4.89
CA CYS A 120 -3.50 -0.84 -3.85
C CYS A 120 -4.93 -0.72 -3.31
N TYR A 121 -5.92 -0.68 -4.19
CA TYR A 121 -7.33 -0.61 -3.81
C TYR A 121 -7.75 -1.82 -2.97
N HIS A 122 -7.41 -3.04 -3.40
CA HIS A 122 -7.84 -4.26 -2.72
C HIS A 122 -7.15 -4.44 -1.37
N LEU A 123 -5.86 -4.11 -1.27
CA LEU A 123 -5.15 -4.09 0.00
C LEU A 123 -5.79 -3.07 0.96
N HIS A 124 -6.17 -1.89 0.47
CA HIS A 124 -6.82 -0.86 1.26
C HIS A 124 -8.18 -1.35 1.78
N MET A 125 -9.00 -1.90 0.89
CA MET A 125 -10.33 -2.42 1.25
C MET A 125 -10.23 -3.57 2.26
N LYS A 126 -9.26 -4.48 2.10
CA LYS A 126 -9.02 -5.57 3.05
C LYS A 126 -8.60 -5.01 4.42
N ARG A 127 -7.66 -4.07 4.45
CA ARG A 127 -7.21 -3.39 5.68
C ARG A 127 -8.39 -2.73 6.40
N THR A 128 -9.20 -1.94 5.70
CA THR A 128 -10.37 -1.27 6.27
C THR A 128 -11.35 -2.29 6.86
N LYS A 129 -11.66 -3.37 6.14
CA LYS A 129 -12.53 -4.45 6.65
C LYS A 129 -11.98 -5.10 7.93
N LEU A 130 -10.67 -5.37 7.99
CA LEU A 130 -10.04 -5.98 9.16
C LEU A 130 -10.01 -5.03 10.37
N LEU A 131 -9.74 -3.75 10.15
CA LEU A 131 -9.75 -2.74 11.21
C LEU A 131 -11.17 -2.51 11.76
N CYS A 132 -12.18 -2.44 10.91
CA CYS A 132 -13.58 -2.30 11.35
C CYS A 132 -14.00 -3.48 12.25
N LYS A 133 -13.62 -4.72 11.91
CA LYS A 133 -13.88 -5.90 12.74
C LYS A 133 -13.18 -5.80 14.11
N THR A 134 -11.94 -5.34 14.10
CA THR A 134 -11.12 -5.24 15.33
C THR A 134 -11.65 -4.15 16.28
N ILE A 135 -12.06 -3.00 15.75
CA ILE A 135 -12.62 -1.88 16.54
C ILE A 135 -14.01 -2.25 17.08
N GLY A 136 -14.86 -2.89 16.27
CA GLY A 136 -16.18 -3.35 16.71
C GLY A 136 -16.11 -4.36 17.86
N GLN A 137 -15.14 -5.27 17.83
CA GLN A 137 -14.93 -6.24 18.92
C GLN A 137 -14.41 -5.60 20.21
N GLN A 138 -13.58 -4.55 20.11
CA GLN A 138 -13.10 -3.82 21.29
C GLN A 138 -14.24 -3.07 21.99
N TYR A 139 -15.14 -2.46 21.24
CA TYR A 139 -16.28 -1.73 21.80
C TYR A 139 -17.23 -2.65 22.60
N ILE A 140 -17.49 -3.86 22.11
CA ILE A 140 -18.33 -4.85 22.80
C ILE A 140 -17.69 -5.31 24.12
N LYS A 141 -16.36 -5.49 24.17
CA LYS A 141 -15.67 -5.90 25.40
C LYS A 141 -15.73 -4.83 26.49
N VAL A 142 -15.50 -3.56 26.15
CA VAL A 142 -15.52 -2.46 27.13
C VAL A 142 -16.91 -2.30 27.76
N HIS A 143 -17.97 -2.39 26.96
CA HIS A 143 -19.34 -2.22 27.46
C HIS A 143 -19.88 -3.41 28.26
N ASN A 144 -19.39 -4.64 28.00
CA ASN A 144 -19.77 -5.80 28.82
C ASN A 144 -19.08 -5.81 30.20
N THR A 145 -17.89 -5.22 30.33
CA THR A 145 -17.21 -5.09 31.63
C THR A 145 -17.79 -4.01 32.56
N SER A 146 -18.50 -3.02 32.03
CA SER A 146 -19.13 -1.97 32.86
C SER A 146 -20.44 -2.41 33.52
N CYS A 147 -21.06 -3.49 33.07
CA CYS A 147 -22.37 -3.94 33.59
C CYS A 147 -22.26 -4.92 34.79
N GLN A 148 -21.07 -5.45 35.09
CA GLN A 148 -20.88 -6.44 36.17
C GLN A 148 -20.44 -5.84 37.52
N LYS A 149 -20.32 -4.52 37.67
CA LYS A 149 -19.77 -3.90 38.89
C LYS A 149 -20.79 -3.34 39.91
N ASN A 150 -22.10 -3.49 39.70
CA ASN A 150 -23.11 -2.87 40.58
C ASN A 150 -23.91 -3.83 41.50
N ASN A 151 -23.50 -5.09 41.66
CA ASN A 151 -24.20 -6.05 42.52
C ASN A 151 -23.42 -6.45 43.78
N PHE A 152 -22.80 -5.50 44.48
CA PHE A 152 -22.23 -5.75 45.82
C PHE A 152 -22.23 -4.48 46.67
N THR A 153 -23.37 -4.20 47.29
CA THR A 153 -23.44 -3.58 48.62
C THR A 153 -24.66 -4.17 49.31
N GLY A 154 -24.40 -5.00 50.32
CA GLY A 154 -25.40 -5.43 51.29
C GLY A 154 -25.75 -4.33 52.28
#